data_AF-A0A9Q0ZQ09-F1
#
_entry.id   AF-A0A9Q0ZQ09-F1
#
_cell.length_a   1.000
_cell.length_b   1.000
_cell.length_c   1.000
_cell.angle_alpha   90.00
_cell.angle_beta   90.00
_cell.angle_gamma   90.00
#
_symmetry.space_group_name_H-M   'P 1'
#
loop_
_entity.id
_entity.type
_entity.pdbx_description
1 polymer ?
#
loop_
_entity_poly.entity_id
_entity_poly.type
_entity_poly.pdbx_seq_one_letter_code
_entity_poly.pdbx_strand_id
1 'polypeptide(L)'
;MLTSEHLPSIHRGFSGADITEICQRACKYAIRENIEKDIERERRRSENPEAMEEDVEDEVSEIKAAHFEESMKYARRSVSDADIRLLKLAGAGAGATGSDPFAASAGGADEDDLYS
;
A
#
# COMPACT_ATOMS: atom_id res chain seq x y z
N MET A 1 -7.90 -26.11 -12.98
CA MET A 1 -7.08 -25.85 -11.78
C MET A 1 -5.67 -25.53 -12.27
N LEU A 2 -5.26 -24.27 -12.21
CA LEU A 2 -3.91 -23.86 -12.63
C LEU A 2 -2.92 -24.28 -11.52
N THR A 3 -2.02 -25.19 -11.86
CA THR A 3 -0.98 -25.74 -10.98
C THR A 3 0.02 -24.66 -10.57
N SER A 4 0.30 -24.59 -9.27
CA SER A 4 1.05 -23.56 -8.54
C SER A 4 2.52 -23.31 -8.93
N GLU A 5 3.05 -23.91 -10.00
CA GLU A 5 4.51 -24.02 -10.18
C GLU A 5 5.13 -23.05 -11.21
N HIS A 6 4.36 -22.20 -11.91
CA HIS A 6 4.92 -21.31 -12.94
C HIS A 6 4.35 -19.89 -13.00
N LEU A 7 3.65 -19.39 -11.97
CA LEU A 7 3.40 -17.95 -11.87
C LEU A 7 4.63 -17.29 -11.27
N PRO A 8 5.38 -16.43 -12.00
CA PRO A 8 6.30 -15.52 -11.34
C PRO A 8 5.47 -14.75 -10.31
N SER A 9 5.86 -14.81 -9.03
CA SER A 9 5.24 -13.99 -8.00
C SER A 9 5.22 -12.56 -8.55
N ILE A 10 4.04 -11.98 -8.75
CA ILE A 10 3.83 -10.68 -9.41
C ILE A 10 4.66 -9.53 -8.79
N HIS A 11 5.13 -9.71 -7.56
CA HIS A 11 5.98 -8.79 -6.80
C HIS A 11 7.47 -9.16 -6.79
N ARG A 12 7.91 -10.21 -7.49
CA ARG A 12 9.30 -10.67 -7.43
C ARG A 12 10.23 -9.61 -8.03
N GLY A 13 11.15 -9.13 -7.20
CA GLY A 13 12.17 -8.16 -7.60
C GLY A 13 11.74 -6.68 -7.49
N PHE A 14 10.55 -6.40 -6.96
CA PHE A 14 10.20 -5.05 -6.51
C PHE A 14 10.98 -4.70 -5.24
N SER A 15 11.46 -3.47 -5.16
CA SER A 15 12.02 -2.91 -3.93
C SER A 15 10.94 -2.39 -3.00
N GLY A 16 11.29 -2.06 -1.75
CA GLY A 16 10.36 -1.39 -0.83
C GLY A 16 9.84 -0.05 -1.36
N ALA A 17 10.65 0.69 -2.13
CA ALA A 17 10.23 1.93 -2.76
C ALA A 17 9.19 1.67 -3.85
N ASP A 18 9.40 0.65 -4.69
CA ASP A 18 8.47 0.32 -5.77
C ASP A 18 7.11 -0.13 -5.20
N ILE A 19 7.12 -0.93 -4.14
CA ILE A 19 5.91 -1.36 -3.43
C ILE A 19 5.19 -0.15 -2.82
N THR A 20 5.93 0.78 -2.23
CA THR A 20 5.36 2.00 -1.66
C THR A 20 4.66 2.84 -2.73
N GLU A 21 5.27 2.99 -3.90
CA GLU A 21 4.66 3.71 -5.03
C GLU A 21 3.36 3.03 -5.50
N ILE A 22 3.35 1.70 -5.62
CA ILE A 22 2.15 0.93 -5.97
C ILE A 22 1.03 1.18 -4.95
N CYS A 23 1.31 1.09 -3.65
CA CYS A 23 0.33 1.31 -2.59
C CYS A 23 -0.21 2.75 -2.63
N GLN A 24 0.65 3.74 -2.81
CA GLN A 24 0.22 5.14 -2.92
C GLN A 24 -0.66 5.36 -4.15
N ARG A 25 -0.35 4.71 -5.28
CA ARG A 25 -1.15 4.80 -6.49
C ARG A 25 -2.52 4.15 -6.31
N ALA A 26 -2.59 3.02 -5.60
CA ALA A 26 -3.84 2.34 -5.28
C ALA A 26 -4.71 3.18 -4.34
N CYS A 27 -4.12 3.77 -3.29
CA CYS A 27 -4.83 4.73 -2.42
C CYS A 27 -5.42 5.89 -3.22
N LYS A 28 -4.66 6.46 -4.17
CA LYS A 28 -5.14 7.56 -5.01
C LYS A 28 -6.32 7.16 -5.89
N TYR A 29 -6.35 5.92 -6.40
CA TYR A 29 -7.50 5.43 -7.16
C TYR A 29 -8.74 5.26 -6.29
N ALA A 30 -8.61 4.71 -5.09
CA ALA A 30 -9.73 4.60 -4.15
C ALA A 30 -10.30 5.97 -3.76
N ILE A 31 -9.44 6.96 -3.52
CA ILE A 31 -9.89 8.33 -3.22
C ILE A 31 -10.65 8.94 -4.40
N ARG A 32 -10.19 8.72 -5.64
CA ARG A 32 -10.91 9.19 -6.83
C ARG A 32 -12.28 8.52 -6.97
N GLU A 33 -12.35 7.20 -6.79
CA GLU A 33 -13.62 6.45 -6.81
C GLU A 33 -14.60 7.00 -5.75
N ASN A 34 -14.10 7.34 -4.55
CA ASN A 34 -14.94 7.89 -3.51
C ASN A 34 -15.56 9.24 -3.90
N ILE A 35 -14.73 10.15 -4.41
CA ILE A 35 -15.18 11.47 -4.86
C ILE A 35 -16.21 11.34 -6.00
N GLU A 36 -15.99 10.43 -6.95
CA GLU A 36 -16.93 10.19 -8.05
C GLU A 36 -18.28 9.67 -7.54
N LYS A 37 -18.29 8.76 -6.55
CA LYS A 37 -19.53 8.30 -5.90
C LYS A 37 -20.25 9.41 -5.15
N ASP A 38 -19.52 10.28 -4.45
CA ASP A 38 -20.10 11.40 -3.73
C ASP A 38 -20.80 12.37 -4.69
N ILE A 39 -20.15 12.68 -5.82
CA ILE A 39 -20.72 13.52 -6.89
C ILE A 39 -21.98 12.88 -7.49
N GLU A 40 -21.95 11.57 -7.80
CA GLU A 40 -23.10 10.88 -8.38
C GLU A 40 -24.27 10.80 -7.38
N ARG A 41 -23.98 10.58 -6.09
CA ARG A 41 -24.98 10.60 -5.01
C ARG A 41 -25.65 11.96 -4.91
N GLU A 42 -24.86 13.05 -4.94
CA GLU A 42 -25.39 14.42 -4.91
C GLU A 42 -26.23 14.74 -6.15
N ARG A 43 -25.76 14.36 -7.34
CA ARG A 43 -26.48 14.52 -8.61
C ARG A 43 -27.82 13.79 -8.58
N ARG A 44 -27.85 12.53 -8.11
CA ARG A 44 -29.06 11.73 -7.98
C ARG A 44 -30.07 12.35 -6.99
N ARG A 45 -29.60 12.90 -5.87
CA ARG A 45 -30.44 13.61 -4.89
C ARG A 45 -31.05 14.88 -5.51
N SER A 46 -30.28 15.62 -6.29
CA SER A 46 -30.74 16.85 -6.97
C SER A 46 -31.79 16.57 -8.05
N GLU A 47 -31.64 15.48 -8.81
CA GLU A 47 -32.55 15.13 -9.90
C GLU A 47 -33.84 14.41 -9.44
N ASN A 48 -33.88 13.86 -8.22
CA ASN A 48 -35.04 13.13 -7.71
C ASN A 48 -35.28 13.36 -6.20
N PRO A 49 -35.80 14.54 -5.80
CA PRO A 49 -35.96 14.91 -4.38
C PRO A 49 -37.05 14.11 -3.63
N GLU A 50 -37.90 13.35 -4.33
CA GLU A 50 -38.91 12.45 -3.72
C GLU A 50 -38.44 11.00 -3.60
N ALA A 51 -37.27 10.65 -4.15
CA ALA A 51 -36.68 9.33 -3.93
C ALA A 51 -36.32 9.20 -2.45
N MET A 52 -37.05 8.31 -1.76
CA MET A 52 -36.84 7.99 -0.35
C MET A 52 -35.33 7.75 -0.12
N GLU A 53 -34.69 8.58 0.70
CA GLU A 53 -33.30 8.37 1.09
C GLU A 53 -33.23 7.01 1.79
N GLU A 54 -32.74 5.98 1.10
CA GLU A 54 -32.05 4.92 1.82
C GLU A 54 -30.96 5.62 2.62
N ASP A 55 -30.87 5.34 3.92
CA ASP A 55 -29.75 5.71 4.78
C ASP A 55 -28.48 5.02 4.24
N VAL A 56 -28.03 5.46 3.06
CA VAL A 56 -26.75 5.10 2.50
C VAL A 56 -25.77 5.89 3.35
N GLU A 57 -25.33 5.25 4.43
CA GLU A 57 -24.21 5.71 5.24
C GLU A 57 -23.10 6.19 4.31
N ASP A 58 -22.44 7.27 4.70
CA ASP A 58 -21.35 7.88 3.94
C ASP A 58 -20.12 6.95 3.96
N GLU A 59 -20.23 5.84 3.24
CA GLU A 59 -19.28 4.74 3.27
C GLU A 59 -18.09 5.11 2.39
N VAL A 60 -16.96 5.36 3.06
CA VAL A 60 -15.68 5.62 2.40
C VAL A 60 -15.28 4.41 1.56
N SER A 61 -14.95 4.65 0.30
CA SER A 61 -14.55 3.62 -0.64
C SER A 61 -13.28 2.91 -0.17
N GLU A 62 -13.39 1.59 -0.02
CA GLU A 62 -12.27 0.74 0.36
C GLU A 62 -11.25 0.56 -0.78
N ILE A 63 -9.99 0.31 -0.42
CA ILE A 63 -8.97 -0.05 -1.40
C ILE A 63 -9.17 -1.52 -1.83
N LYS A 64 -9.75 -1.70 -3.02
CA LYS A 64 -10.00 -3.01 -3.63
C LYS A 64 -8.84 -3.50 -4.51
N ALA A 65 -8.87 -4.79 -4.87
CA ALA A 65 -7.92 -5.41 -5.80
C ALA A 65 -7.82 -4.66 -7.14
N ALA A 66 -8.93 -4.12 -7.67
CA ALA A 66 -8.95 -3.33 -8.89
C ALA A 66 -8.02 -2.10 -8.84
N HIS A 67 -7.89 -1.45 -7.67
CA HIS A 67 -6.96 -0.33 -7.49
C HIS A 67 -5.50 -0.78 -7.57
N PHE A 68 -5.20 -1.98 -7.07
CA PHE A 68 -3.88 -2.59 -7.18
C PHE A 68 -3.58 -3.06 -8.61
N GLU A 69 -4.56 -3.64 -9.31
CA GLU A 69 -4.42 -4.06 -10.70
C GLU A 69 -4.14 -2.87 -11.61
N GLU A 70 -4.88 -1.77 -11.46
CA GLU A 70 -4.61 -0.51 -12.16
C GLU A 70 -3.23 0.03 -11.75
N SER A 71 -2.89 -0.10 -10.46
CA SER A 71 -1.58 0.29 -9.89
C SER A 71 -0.41 -0.60 -10.31
N MET A 72 -0.66 -1.77 -10.88
CA MET A 72 0.38 -2.66 -11.40
C MET A 72 0.69 -2.42 -12.88
N LYS A 73 -0.26 -1.89 -13.68
CA LYS A 73 -0.06 -1.63 -15.13
C LYS A 73 1.16 -0.77 -15.47
N TYR A 74 1.50 0.17 -14.61
CA TYR A 74 2.62 1.10 -14.78
C TYR A 74 3.76 0.84 -13.80
N ALA A 75 3.65 -0.21 -12.98
CA ALA A 75 4.65 -0.54 -11.98
C ALA A 75 5.93 -1.06 -12.66
N ARG A 76 7.08 -0.58 -12.18
CA ARG A 76 8.41 -1.02 -12.65
C ARG A 76 9.29 -1.35 -11.45
N ARG A 77 10.18 -2.31 -11.64
CA ARG A 77 11.26 -2.59 -10.69
C ARG A 77 12.30 -1.50 -10.83
N SER A 78 12.61 -0.78 -9.75
CA SER A 78 13.71 0.20 -9.74
C SER A 78 15.07 -0.46 -9.61
N VAL A 79 15.14 -1.66 -8.99
CA VAL A 79 16.40 -2.36 -8.73
C VAL A 79 16.61 -3.49 -9.74
N SER A 80 17.78 -3.47 -10.40
CA SER A 80 18.14 -4.46 -11.42
C SER A 80 18.59 -5.80 -10.80
N ASP A 81 18.51 -6.89 -11.57
CA ASP A 81 19.04 -8.18 -11.13
C ASP A 81 20.56 -8.18 -10.92
N ALA A 82 21.29 -7.29 -11.59
CA ALA A 82 22.72 -7.11 -11.41
C ALA A 82 23.03 -6.54 -10.02
N ASP A 83 22.29 -5.51 -9.62
CA ASP A 83 22.44 -4.89 -8.29
C ASP A 83 22.08 -5.86 -7.18
N ILE A 84 21.03 -6.66 -7.37
CA ILE A 84 20.64 -7.72 -6.43
C ILE A 84 21.78 -8.75 -6.26
N ARG A 85 22.46 -9.14 -7.35
CA ARG A 85 23.59 -10.07 -7.29
C ARG A 85 24.79 -9.45 -6.57
N LEU A 86 25.12 -8.20 -6.88
CA LEU A 86 26.23 -7.48 -6.25
C LEU A 86 26.01 -7.34 -4.73
N LEU A 87 24.82 -6.94 -4.30
CA LEU A 87 24.47 -6.83 -2.88
C LEU A 87 24.56 -8.18 -2.15
N LYS A 88 24.08 -9.27 -2.76
CA LYS A 88 24.16 -10.61 -2.16
C LYS A 88 25.60 -11.08 -1.96
N LEU A 89 26.49 -10.79 -2.90
CA LEU A 89 27.91 -11.10 -2.80
C LEU A 89 28.58 -10.25 -1.71
N ALA A 90 28.22 -8.96 -1.61
CA ALA A 90 28.73 -8.07 -0.56
C ALA A 90 28.23 -8.47 0.85
N GLY A 91 26.96 -8.86 0.98
CA GLY A 91 26.36 -9.26 2.27
C GLY A 91 26.88 -10.59 2.82
N ALA A 92 27.33 -11.50 1.95
CA ALA A 92 27.95 -12.77 2.36
C ALA A 92 29.35 -12.61 2.99
N GLY A 93 29.98 -11.43 2.84
CA GLY A 93 31.30 -11.12 3.40
C GLY A 93 31.29 -10.40 4.75
N ALA A 94 30.13 -9.97 5.25
CA ALA A 94 29.99 -9.16 6.47
C ALA A 94 29.15 -9.88 7.54
N GLY A 95 29.56 -11.09 7.92
CA GLY A 95 29.03 -11.78 9.09
C GLY A 95 29.71 -11.27 10.37
N ALA A 96 28.88 -10.77 11.31
CA ALA A 96 29.17 -10.56 12.74
C ALA A 96 29.97 -9.31 13.18
N THR A 97 29.34 -8.14 13.17
CA THR A 97 29.42 -7.20 14.31
C THR A 97 28.05 -6.55 14.51
N GLY A 98 27.15 -7.26 15.18
CA GLY A 98 25.84 -6.74 15.58
C GLY A 98 25.99 -5.72 16.70
N SER A 99 26.24 -4.46 16.36
CA SER A 99 25.79 -3.35 17.17
C SER A 99 24.48 -2.87 16.55
N ASP A 100 23.37 -3.22 17.19
CA ASP A 100 22.06 -2.68 16.85
C ASP A 100 22.11 -1.13 16.97
N PRO A 101 21.95 -0.38 15.87
CA PRO A 101 21.98 1.08 15.91
C PRO A 101 20.77 1.68 16.66
N PHE A 102 19.76 0.87 17.01
CA PHE A 102 18.61 1.26 17.82
C PHE A 102 18.71 0.88 19.30
N ALA A 103 19.74 0.15 19.73
CA ALA A 103 19.88 -0.27 21.13
C ALA A 103 20.27 0.86 22.12
N ALA A 104 20.59 2.06 21.62
CA ALA A 104 21.09 3.17 22.44
C ALA A 104 20.00 4.05 23.11
N SER A 105 18.74 3.59 23.23
CA SER A 105 17.69 4.34 23.94
C SER A 105 16.96 3.56 25.04
N ALA A 106 17.50 2.43 25.51
CA ALA A 106 16.99 1.77 26.72
C ALA A 106 17.46 2.52 27.98
N GLY A 107 16.86 3.67 28.25
CA GLY A 107 17.13 4.47 29.45
C GLY A 107 16.17 5.65 29.57
N GLY A 108 15.01 5.42 30.18
CA GLY A 108 14.03 6.46 30.49
C GLY A 108 12.65 5.87 30.69
N ALA A 109 12.47 5.16 31.81
CA ALA A 109 11.14 4.88 32.34
C ALA A 109 10.56 6.22 32.82
N ASP A 110 9.48 6.66 32.21
CA ASP A 110 8.46 7.48 32.87
C ASP A 110 7.13 7.19 32.14
N GLU A 111 6.35 6.34 32.77
CA GLU A 111 4.94 6.12 32.50
C GLU A 111 4.18 7.32 33.05
N ASP A 112 3.66 8.20 32.20
CA ASP A 112 2.67 9.18 32.63
C ASP A 112 1.64 9.40 31.51
N ASP A 113 0.53 8.67 31.65
CA ASP A 113 -0.85 8.98 31.23
C ASP A 113 -1.05 10.14 30.24
N LEU A 114 -1.04 9.85 28.94
CA LEU A 114 -1.44 10.79 27.89
C LEU A 114 -2.90 10.61 27.43
N TYR A 115 -3.75 9.95 28.21
CA TYR A 115 -5.19 9.88 27.91
C TYR A 115 -6.03 9.85 29.19
N SER A 116 -6.31 11.03 29.71
CA SER A 116 -7.47 11.33 30.57
C SER A 116 -8.22 12.51 30.00
#